data_AF-A0A7Z0BHZ7-F1
#
_entry.id   AF-A0A7Z0BHZ7-F1
#
_cell.length_a   1.000
_cell.length_b   1.000
_cell.length_c   1.000
_cell.angle_alpha   90.00
_cell.angle_beta   90.00
_cell.angle_gamma   90.00
#
_symmetry.space_group_name_H-M   'P 1'
#
loop_
_entity.id
_entity.type
_entity.pdbx_description
1 polymer ?
#
loop_
_entity_poly.entity_id
_entity_poly.type
_entity_poly.pdbx_seq_one_letter_code
_entity_poly.pdbx_strand_id
1 'polypeptide(L)'
;MKSDEVAELFDQAVQRLRSVIESGDSDDGSDLLRRAADSGAAAVGLAVGRLSDPDRVVRAAACDLLGATSSLHMDLREKVATALILLAAHESDPEVHWSVARALGDTFDARALPTLVALAGSPDADVRFQVAVAVPAVLDDPPEAAGEAVLIDLCADSEPEVREWATFGLGWVSTADGDAVRQALWDRTQDTHPEVRAEGARGLARRRDPRALPLVRDLLAQDEVHRFTFQAAAYLADPSLLPLLDGFDPGVDAVAEALRECDPLLRAQRDESAWLLLHAVHRRRPDLEVAVFGERCDLGLYLDVTDDADLSGHCWVDGLLRRAGNDPERAADLVIADVTSA
;
A
#
# COMPACT_ATOMS: atom_id res chain seq x y z
N MET A 1 -9.61 -29.34 6.41
CA MET A 1 -8.62 -29.93 7.33
C MET A 1 -9.32 -30.35 8.62
N LYS A 2 -8.92 -31.46 9.26
CA LYS A 2 -9.46 -31.83 10.59
C LYS A 2 -8.82 -30.97 11.68
N SER A 3 -9.50 -30.74 12.81
CA SER A 3 -8.97 -29.93 13.92
C SER A 3 -7.59 -30.41 14.42
N ASP A 4 -7.37 -31.73 14.43
CA ASP A 4 -6.11 -32.34 14.88
C ASP A 4 -4.94 -31.98 13.95
N GLU A 5 -5.21 -31.83 12.66
CA GLU A 5 -4.20 -31.51 11.65
C GLU A 5 -3.80 -30.02 11.69
N VAL A 6 -4.75 -29.13 12.03
CA VAL A 6 -4.45 -27.70 12.31
C VAL A 6 -3.53 -27.57 13.52
N ALA A 7 -3.82 -28.31 14.59
CA ALA A 7 -3.02 -28.31 15.81
C ALA A 7 -1.62 -28.87 15.57
N GLU A 8 -1.49 -29.93 14.78
CA GLU A 8 -0.20 -30.51 14.43
C GLU A 8 0.68 -29.52 13.63
N LEU A 9 0.10 -28.84 12.63
CA LEU A 9 0.82 -27.80 11.88
C LEU A 9 1.25 -26.64 12.76
N PHE A 10 0.37 -26.20 13.67
CA PHE A 10 0.67 -25.15 14.62
C PHE A 10 1.81 -25.54 15.58
N ASP A 11 1.76 -26.73 16.17
CA ASP A 11 2.80 -27.20 17.10
C ASP A 11 4.16 -27.35 16.39
N GLN A 12 4.15 -27.82 15.13
CA GLN A 12 5.35 -27.87 14.30
C GLN A 12 5.90 -26.46 14.01
N ALA A 13 5.04 -25.49 13.69
CA ALA A 13 5.44 -24.10 13.50
C ALA A 13 6.09 -23.55 14.78
N VAL A 14 5.49 -23.74 15.95
CA VAL A 14 6.06 -23.31 17.24
C VAL A 14 7.47 -23.88 17.46
N GLN A 15 7.72 -25.14 17.10
CA GLN A 15 9.09 -25.70 17.21
C GLN A 15 10.08 -25.03 16.24
N ARG A 16 9.62 -24.64 15.05
CA ARG A 16 10.44 -23.90 14.08
C ARG A 16 10.77 -22.49 14.57
N LEU A 17 9.77 -21.73 15.03
CA LEU A 17 10.00 -20.41 15.63
C LEU A 17 11.02 -20.48 16.78
N ARG A 18 10.92 -21.49 17.66
CA ARG A 18 11.93 -21.70 18.72
C ARG A 18 13.34 -21.90 18.17
N SER A 19 13.48 -22.71 17.12
CA SER A 19 14.79 -22.96 16.51
C SER A 19 15.39 -21.71 15.86
N VAL A 20 14.56 -20.83 15.28
CA VAL A 20 15.00 -19.54 14.74
C VAL A 20 15.57 -18.67 15.86
N ILE A 21 14.85 -18.54 16.97
CA ILE A 21 15.29 -17.74 18.13
C ILE A 21 16.62 -18.26 18.70
N GLU A 22 16.81 -19.58 18.73
CA GLU A 22 18.00 -20.19 19.33
C GLU A 22 19.21 -20.24 18.39
N SER A 23 19.00 -20.38 17.08
CA SER A 23 20.07 -20.69 16.12
C SER A 23 20.22 -19.71 14.96
N GLY A 24 19.30 -18.75 14.82
CA GLY A 24 19.25 -17.81 13.70
C GLY A 24 18.89 -18.48 12.37
N ASP A 25 18.18 -19.61 12.40
CA ASP A 25 17.65 -20.27 11.20
C ASP A 25 16.69 -19.32 10.45
N SER A 26 16.59 -19.46 9.13
CA SER A 26 15.69 -18.66 8.29
C SER A 26 14.28 -19.25 8.17
N ASP A 27 14.09 -20.52 8.57
CA ASP A 27 12.80 -21.22 8.49
C ASP A 27 11.96 -20.99 9.75
N ASP A 28 11.15 -19.93 9.72
CA ASP A 28 10.27 -19.51 10.82
C ASP A 28 8.95 -20.31 10.90
N GLY A 29 8.75 -21.33 10.06
CA GLY A 29 7.51 -22.12 10.06
C GLY A 29 6.27 -21.37 9.55
N SER A 30 6.43 -20.20 8.91
CA SER A 30 5.32 -19.42 8.34
C SER A 30 4.54 -20.18 7.26
N ASP A 31 5.15 -21.14 6.56
CA ASP A 31 4.47 -22.01 5.61
C ASP A 31 3.49 -22.98 6.27
N LEU A 32 3.84 -23.50 7.46
CA LEU A 32 2.98 -24.36 8.26
C LEU A 32 1.77 -23.57 8.79
N LEU A 33 2.00 -22.34 9.26
CA LEU A 33 0.91 -21.45 9.69
C LEU A 33 -0.02 -21.08 8.53
N ARG A 34 0.51 -20.84 7.33
CA ARG A 34 -0.29 -20.56 6.14
C ARG A 34 -1.16 -21.76 5.74
N ARG A 35 -0.62 -22.98 5.80
CA ARG A 35 -1.39 -24.21 5.57
C ARG A 35 -2.47 -24.39 6.64
N ALA A 36 -2.14 -24.11 7.91
CA ALA A 36 -3.13 -24.14 9.00
C ALA A 36 -4.27 -23.15 8.75
N ALA A 37 -3.93 -21.94 8.28
CA ALA A 37 -4.85 -20.85 8.00
C ALA A 37 -5.92 -21.17 6.93
N ASP A 38 -5.65 -22.08 5.98
CA ASP A 38 -6.65 -22.58 5.00
C ASP A 38 -7.91 -23.17 5.67
N SER A 39 -7.84 -23.48 6.97
CA SER A 39 -8.96 -24.00 7.75
C SER A 39 -9.90 -22.91 8.29
N GLY A 40 -9.64 -21.64 7.99
CA GLY A 40 -10.46 -20.49 8.36
C GLY A 40 -10.84 -20.47 9.84
N ALA A 41 -12.14 -20.59 10.14
CA ALA A 41 -12.66 -20.51 11.50
C ALA A 41 -12.03 -21.52 12.49
N ALA A 42 -11.58 -22.69 12.03
CA ALA A 42 -10.90 -23.66 12.89
C ALA A 42 -9.50 -23.17 13.31
N ALA A 43 -8.77 -22.52 12.39
CA ALA A 43 -7.48 -21.89 12.69
C ALA A 43 -7.65 -20.73 13.68
N VAL A 44 -8.66 -19.87 13.47
CA VAL A 44 -9.00 -18.80 14.43
C VAL A 44 -9.33 -19.38 15.81
N GLY A 45 -10.14 -20.44 15.87
CA GLY A 45 -10.52 -21.07 17.13
C GLY A 45 -9.32 -21.63 17.90
N LEU A 46 -8.39 -22.29 17.20
CA LEU A 46 -7.15 -22.77 17.78
C LEU A 46 -6.28 -21.61 18.28
N ALA A 47 -5.99 -20.63 17.41
CA ALA A 47 -5.08 -19.53 17.73
C ALA A 47 -5.59 -18.69 18.90
N VAL A 48 -6.88 -18.33 18.93
CA VAL A 48 -7.48 -17.60 20.06
C VAL A 48 -7.31 -18.36 21.39
N GLY A 49 -7.40 -19.68 21.38
CA GLY A 49 -7.14 -20.52 22.55
C GLY A 49 -5.67 -20.51 23.02
N ARG A 50 -4.73 -20.09 22.17
CA ARG A 50 -3.29 -20.03 22.44
C ARG A 50 -2.77 -18.64 22.79
N LEU A 51 -3.58 -17.58 22.65
CA LEU A 51 -3.18 -16.22 23.02
C LEU A 51 -2.92 -16.02 24.52
N SER A 52 -3.40 -16.93 25.37
CA SER A 52 -3.16 -16.89 26.82
C SER A 52 -2.11 -17.90 27.30
N ASP A 53 -1.37 -18.53 26.38
CA ASP A 53 -0.32 -19.49 26.73
C ASP A 53 0.81 -18.81 27.51
N PRO A 54 1.37 -19.42 28.58
CA PRO A 54 2.49 -18.84 29.31
C PRO A 54 3.75 -18.66 28.45
N ASP A 55 3.92 -19.47 27.39
CA ASP A 55 5.04 -19.35 26.47
C ASP A 55 4.81 -18.25 25.43
N ARG A 56 5.72 -17.26 25.41
CA ARG A 56 5.66 -16.15 24.44
C ARG A 56 5.71 -16.64 22.99
N VAL A 57 6.45 -17.72 22.69
CA VAL A 57 6.59 -18.22 21.31
C VAL A 57 5.28 -18.83 20.82
N VAL A 58 4.51 -19.45 21.73
CA VAL A 58 3.16 -19.95 21.42
C VAL A 58 2.21 -18.79 21.16
N ARG A 59 2.30 -17.70 21.93
CA ARG A 59 1.48 -16.50 21.71
C ARG A 59 1.84 -15.78 20.40
N ALA A 60 3.12 -15.66 20.07
CA ALA A 60 3.60 -15.08 18.82
C ALA A 60 3.08 -15.89 17.61
N ALA A 61 3.29 -17.21 17.61
CA ALA A 61 2.78 -18.11 16.56
C ALA A 61 1.25 -18.07 16.44
N ALA A 62 0.52 -17.87 17.55
CA ALA A 62 -0.92 -17.69 17.53
C ALA A 62 -1.34 -16.37 16.84
N CYS A 63 -0.61 -15.28 17.08
CA CYS A 63 -0.83 -14.02 16.36
C CYS A 63 -0.53 -14.16 14.87
N ASP A 64 0.57 -14.82 14.51
CA ASP A 64 0.94 -15.04 13.11
C ASP A 64 -0.07 -15.93 12.37
N LEU A 65 -0.63 -16.96 13.03
CA LEU A 65 -1.72 -17.76 12.47
C LEU A 65 -2.99 -16.92 12.24
N LEU A 66 -3.31 -16.01 13.17
CA LEU A 66 -4.43 -15.09 13.03
C LEU A 66 -4.25 -14.12 11.85
N GLY A 67 -3.06 -13.55 11.68
CA GLY A 67 -2.71 -12.70 10.54
C GLY A 67 -2.81 -13.45 9.20
N ALA A 68 -2.20 -14.65 9.13
CA ALA A 68 -2.30 -15.52 7.95
C ALA A 68 -3.75 -15.89 7.62
N THR A 69 -4.59 -16.16 8.63
CA THR A 69 -6.01 -16.46 8.44
C THR A 69 -6.78 -15.23 7.93
N SER A 70 -6.48 -14.03 8.42
CA SER A 70 -7.12 -12.78 7.97
C SER A 70 -6.80 -12.41 6.52
N SER A 71 -5.59 -12.77 6.09
CA SER A 71 -5.14 -12.60 4.70
C SER A 71 -5.90 -13.51 3.73
N LEU A 72 -6.28 -14.74 4.16
CA LEU A 72 -6.99 -15.73 3.33
C LEU A 72 -8.52 -15.62 3.44
N HIS A 73 -9.04 -15.16 4.57
CA HIS A 73 -10.46 -15.19 4.91
C HIS A 73 -10.95 -13.81 5.37
N MET A 74 -11.38 -12.99 4.41
CA MET A 74 -11.83 -11.62 4.66
C MET A 74 -12.99 -11.53 5.66
N ASP A 75 -13.89 -12.53 5.66
CA ASP A 75 -15.04 -12.63 6.57
C ASP A 75 -14.64 -12.85 8.04
N LEU A 76 -13.38 -13.18 8.30
CA LEU A 76 -12.85 -13.41 9.65
C LEU A 76 -12.05 -12.24 10.22
N ARG A 77 -11.74 -11.22 9.40
CA ARG A 77 -10.88 -10.07 9.78
C ARG A 77 -11.37 -9.37 11.04
N GLU A 78 -12.67 -9.08 11.12
CA GLU A 78 -13.27 -8.38 12.27
C GLU A 78 -13.06 -9.16 13.59
N LYS A 79 -13.23 -10.47 13.54
CA LYS A 79 -13.07 -11.37 14.69
C LYS A 79 -11.60 -11.47 15.10
N VAL A 80 -10.70 -11.56 14.11
CA VAL A 80 -9.27 -11.60 14.35
C VAL A 80 -8.77 -10.29 14.98
N ALA A 81 -9.14 -9.14 14.42
CA ALA A 81 -8.77 -7.83 14.95
C ALA A 81 -9.19 -7.68 16.42
N THR A 82 -10.42 -8.12 16.75
CA THR A 82 -10.92 -8.12 18.14
C THR A 82 -10.03 -8.92 19.08
N ALA A 83 -9.62 -10.14 18.68
CA ALA A 83 -8.77 -11.00 19.51
C ALA A 83 -7.37 -10.39 19.74
N LEU A 84 -6.78 -9.81 18.70
CA LEU A 84 -5.45 -9.18 18.76
C LEU A 84 -5.46 -7.91 19.60
N ILE A 85 -6.48 -7.06 19.45
CA ILE A 85 -6.65 -5.84 20.28
C ILE A 85 -6.78 -6.21 21.77
N LEU A 86 -7.54 -7.27 22.08
CA LEU A 86 -7.69 -7.75 23.46
C LEU A 86 -6.38 -8.31 24.03
N LEU A 87 -5.60 -9.04 23.24
CA LEU A 87 -4.27 -9.51 23.66
C LEU A 87 -3.33 -8.34 23.95
N ALA A 88 -3.25 -7.36 23.03
CA ALA A 88 -2.34 -6.22 23.13
C ALA A 88 -2.51 -5.41 24.42
N ALA A 89 -3.73 -5.35 24.97
CA ALA A 89 -4.02 -4.63 26.21
C ALA A 89 -3.28 -5.18 27.44
N HIS A 90 -2.79 -6.42 27.39
CA HIS A 90 -2.15 -7.10 28.51
C HIS A 90 -0.82 -7.77 28.16
N GLU A 91 -0.37 -7.69 26.90
CA GLU A 91 0.91 -8.20 26.47
C GLU A 91 2.04 -7.19 26.77
N SER A 92 3.23 -7.71 27.09
CA SER A 92 4.43 -6.90 27.39
C SER A 92 5.69 -7.39 26.68
N ASP A 93 5.64 -8.58 26.06
CA ASP A 93 6.76 -9.18 25.38
C ASP A 93 6.93 -8.57 23.97
N PRO A 94 8.11 -7.99 23.63
CA PRO A 94 8.34 -7.35 22.33
C PRO A 94 8.15 -8.28 21.13
N GLU A 95 8.51 -9.56 21.27
CA GLU A 95 8.37 -10.55 20.20
C GLU A 95 6.88 -10.77 19.87
N VAL A 96 6.05 -10.83 20.90
CA VAL A 96 4.60 -10.94 20.73
C VAL A 96 3.99 -9.63 20.22
N HIS A 97 4.47 -8.48 20.69
CA HIS A 97 4.04 -7.17 20.16
C HIS A 97 4.32 -7.02 18.67
N TRP A 98 5.47 -7.53 18.21
CA TRP A 98 5.80 -7.58 16.79
C TRP A 98 4.74 -8.39 16.01
N SER A 99 4.46 -9.63 16.43
CA SER A 99 3.46 -10.48 15.77
C SER A 99 2.04 -9.89 15.86
N VAL A 100 1.70 -9.22 16.97
CA VAL A 100 0.43 -8.49 17.11
C VAL A 100 0.33 -7.36 16.10
N ALA A 101 1.35 -6.50 15.98
CA ALA A 101 1.35 -5.40 15.03
C ALA A 101 1.21 -5.89 13.58
N ARG A 102 1.96 -6.95 13.22
CA ARG A 102 1.87 -7.59 11.91
C ARG A 102 0.46 -8.11 11.63
N ALA A 103 -0.07 -8.94 12.53
CA ALA A 103 -1.36 -9.57 12.35
C ALA A 103 -2.51 -8.56 12.31
N LEU A 104 -2.40 -7.44 13.05
CA LEU A 104 -3.35 -6.32 12.97
C LEU A 104 -3.33 -5.66 11.59
N GLY A 105 -2.16 -5.43 10.99
CA GLY A 105 -2.05 -4.95 9.61
C GLY A 105 -2.75 -5.87 8.60
N ASP A 106 -2.56 -7.18 8.74
CA ASP A 106 -3.20 -8.20 7.88
C ASP A 106 -4.74 -8.25 8.02
N THR A 107 -5.32 -7.61 9.05
CA THR A 107 -6.78 -7.51 9.19
C THR A 107 -7.40 -6.42 8.34
N PHE A 108 -6.65 -5.40 7.95
CA PHE A 108 -7.18 -4.18 7.30
C PHE A 108 -8.36 -3.54 8.08
N ASP A 109 -8.40 -3.73 9.40
CA ASP A 109 -9.49 -3.26 10.26
C ASP A 109 -9.07 -1.98 10.97
N ALA A 110 -9.73 -0.85 10.66
CA ALA A 110 -9.40 0.46 11.22
C ALA A 110 -9.44 0.51 12.77
N ARG A 111 -10.20 -0.39 13.43
CA ARG A 111 -10.21 -0.49 14.90
C ARG A 111 -8.86 -0.87 15.49
N ALA A 112 -7.92 -1.37 14.68
CA ALA A 112 -6.55 -1.68 15.07
C ALA A 112 -5.70 -0.43 15.34
N LEU A 113 -6.05 0.72 14.75
CA LEU A 113 -5.20 1.91 14.74
C LEU A 113 -4.78 2.37 16.16
N PRO A 114 -5.67 2.45 17.17
CA PRO A 114 -5.26 2.85 18.53
C PRO A 114 -4.21 1.92 19.15
N THR A 115 -4.27 0.62 18.85
CA THR A 115 -3.29 -0.37 19.31
C THR A 115 -1.95 -0.17 18.63
N LEU A 116 -1.94 0.03 17.31
CA LEU A 116 -0.70 0.30 16.56
C LEU A 116 -0.05 1.63 16.99
N VAL A 117 -0.85 2.67 17.26
CA VAL A 117 -0.38 3.95 17.80
C VAL A 117 0.32 3.75 19.16
N ALA A 118 -0.22 2.90 20.03
CA ALA A 118 0.42 2.59 21.31
C ALA A 118 1.76 1.84 21.12
N LEU A 119 1.81 0.88 20.18
CA LEU A 119 3.02 0.11 19.88
C LEU A 119 4.10 0.95 19.18
N ALA A 120 3.76 2.05 18.50
CA ALA A 120 4.72 2.97 17.90
C ALA A 120 5.72 3.55 18.92
N GLY A 121 5.33 3.63 20.20
CA GLY A 121 6.18 4.08 21.29
C GLY A 121 7.10 3.00 21.90
N SER A 122 7.14 1.81 21.31
CA SER A 122 7.96 0.70 21.83
C SER A 122 9.45 1.06 21.86
N PRO A 123 10.20 0.69 22.92
CA PRO A 123 11.66 0.83 22.92
C PRO A 123 12.33 -0.11 21.90
N ASP A 124 11.64 -1.17 21.50
CA ASP A 124 12.13 -2.16 20.54
C ASP A 124 11.94 -1.67 19.10
N ALA A 125 13.03 -1.63 18.33
CA ALA A 125 13.03 -1.12 16.96
C ALA A 125 12.26 -2.03 15.99
N ASP A 126 12.26 -3.35 16.22
CA ASP A 126 11.54 -4.30 15.37
C ASP A 126 10.03 -4.10 15.53
N VAL A 127 9.56 -3.84 16.74
CA VAL A 127 8.15 -3.49 16.99
C VAL A 127 7.77 -2.19 16.27
N ARG A 128 8.60 -1.14 16.37
CA ARG A 128 8.33 0.14 15.68
C ARG A 128 8.36 -0.01 14.16
N PHE A 129 9.28 -0.82 13.63
CA PHE A 129 9.32 -1.18 12.22
C PHE A 129 8.01 -1.84 11.79
N GLN A 130 7.55 -2.83 12.55
CA GLN A 130 6.33 -3.55 12.20
C GLN A 130 5.08 -2.66 12.30
N VAL A 131 5.07 -1.66 13.19
CA VAL A 131 4.04 -0.62 13.22
C VAL A 131 4.09 0.25 11.96
N ALA A 132 5.28 0.68 11.52
CA ALA A 132 5.43 1.45 10.27
C ALA A 132 4.88 0.69 9.05
N VAL A 133 5.05 -0.64 9.02
CA VAL A 133 4.49 -1.52 7.99
C VAL A 133 2.97 -1.65 8.11
N ALA A 134 2.44 -1.80 9.33
CA ALA A 134 1.04 -2.15 9.55
C ALA A 134 0.07 -0.96 9.50
N VAL A 135 0.49 0.22 9.98
CA VAL A 135 -0.39 1.41 10.05
C VAL A 135 -1.02 1.74 8.70
N PRO A 136 -0.29 1.81 7.57
CA PRO A 136 -0.89 2.16 6.29
C PRO A 136 -1.99 1.20 5.82
N ALA A 137 -1.98 -0.06 6.25
CA ALA A 137 -2.99 -1.06 5.87
C ALA A 137 -4.32 -0.91 6.62
N VAL A 138 -4.33 -0.20 7.75
CA VAL A 138 -5.52 0.01 8.59
C VAL A 138 -5.98 1.47 8.61
N LEU A 139 -5.38 2.33 7.80
CA LEU A 139 -5.83 3.70 7.60
C LEU A 139 -7.07 3.72 6.71
N ASP A 140 -8.09 4.46 7.13
CA ASP A 140 -9.19 4.87 6.26
C ASP A 140 -8.71 5.85 5.17
N ASP A 141 -9.54 6.11 4.17
CA ASP A 141 -9.35 7.19 3.18
C ASP A 141 -10.54 8.17 3.25
N PRO A 142 -10.36 9.41 3.74
CA PRO A 142 -9.10 10.00 4.17
C PRO A 142 -8.58 9.43 5.51
N PRO A 143 -7.26 9.42 5.71
CA PRO A 143 -6.68 8.81 6.91
C PRO A 143 -6.97 9.60 8.19
N GLU A 144 -7.09 8.87 9.29
CA GLU A 144 -7.22 9.47 10.61
C GLU A 144 -5.94 10.22 11.01
N ALA A 145 -6.11 11.42 11.59
CA ALA A 145 -5.01 12.28 12.02
C ALA A 145 -4.01 11.57 12.97
N ALA A 146 -4.48 10.61 13.77
CA ALA A 146 -3.62 9.85 14.67
C ALA A 146 -2.64 8.93 13.90
N GLY A 147 -3.11 8.28 12.83
CA GLY A 147 -2.25 7.43 12.03
C GLY A 147 -1.31 8.21 11.13
N GLU A 148 -1.74 9.37 10.61
CA GLU A 148 -0.83 10.32 9.96
C GLU A 148 0.29 10.78 10.90
N ALA A 149 -0.05 11.18 12.13
CA ALA A 149 0.92 11.63 13.11
C ALA A 149 1.95 10.55 13.46
N VAL A 150 1.51 9.29 13.64
CA VAL A 150 2.42 8.16 13.89
C VAL A 150 3.38 7.92 12.73
N LEU A 151 2.90 7.94 11.48
CA LEU A 151 3.79 7.78 10.33
C LEU A 151 4.79 8.95 10.22
N ILE A 152 4.37 10.18 10.50
CA ILE A 152 5.25 11.35 10.55
C ILE A 152 6.34 11.18 11.63
N ASP A 153 5.97 10.74 12.83
CA ASP A 153 6.91 10.52 13.92
C ASP A 153 7.91 9.41 13.58
N LEU A 154 7.43 8.28 13.01
CA LEU A 154 8.28 7.15 12.61
C LEU A 154 9.18 7.49 11.42
N CYS A 155 8.82 8.47 10.58
CA CYS A 155 9.76 8.97 9.56
C CYS A 155 11.04 9.53 10.23
N ALA A 156 10.98 10.03 11.46
CA ALA A 156 12.13 10.56 12.19
C ALA A 156 12.84 9.54 13.10
N ASP A 157 12.53 8.24 12.98
CA ASP A 157 13.11 7.20 13.82
C ASP A 157 14.64 7.09 13.69
N SER A 158 15.30 6.63 14.75
CA SER A 158 16.74 6.35 14.73
C SER A 158 17.11 5.21 13.77
N GLU A 159 16.24 4.22 13.61
CA GLU A 159 16.50 3.04 12.80
C GLU A 159 16.14 3.30 11.32
N PRO A 160 17.07 3.12 10.37
CA PRO A 160 16.81 3.35 8.95
C PRO A 160 15.63 2.59 8.36
N GLU A 161 15.44 1.32 8.74
CA GLU A 161 14.34 0.50 8.22
C GLU A 161 12.98 1.05 8.67
N VAL A 162 12.87 1.53 9.91
CA VAL A 162 11.65 2.20 10.41
C VAL A 162 11.35 3.46 9.61
N ARG A 163 12.38 4.29 9.38
CA ARG A 163 12.22 5.52 8.57
C ARG A 163 11.79 5.21 7.15
N GLU A 164 12.37 4.20 6.53
CA GLU A 164 12.04 3.79 5.15
C GLU A 164 10.58 3.41 5.04
N TRP A 165 10.11 2.47 5.87
CA TRP A 165 8.72 2.00 5.82
C TRP A 165 7.72 3.08 6.20
N ALA A 166 8.04 3.94 7.16
CA ALA A 166 7.20 5.08 7.48
C ALA A 166 7.12 6.08 6.31
N THR A 167 8.24 6.33 5.62
CA THR A 167 8.28 7.21 4.44
C THR A 167 7.52 6.60 3.27
N PHE A 168 7.63 5.28 3.07
CA PHE A 168 6.84 4.54 2.07
C PHE A 168 5.35 4.59 2.38
N GLY A 169 4.96 4.29 3.63
CA GLY A 169 3.57 4.36 4.09
C GLY A 169 2.96 5.74 3.90
N LEU A 170 3.68 6.78 4.33
CA LEU A 170 3.24 8.17 4.20
C LEU A 170 3.26 8.65 2.75
N GLY A 171 4.31 8.33 1.99
CA GLY A 171 4.56 8.83 0.64
C GLY A 171 3.72 8.14 -0.44
N TRP A 172 3.54 6.82 -0.33
CA TRP A 172 3.03 5.96 -1.39
C TRP A 172 1.74 5.23 -1.06
N VAL A 173 1.53 4.80 0.18
CA VAL A 173 0.27 4.11 0.55
C VAL A 173 -0.80 5.13 0.90
N SER A 174 -0.48 6.09 1.76
CA SER A 174 -1.40 7.15 2.16
C SER A 174 -1.61 8.21 1.07
N THR A 175 -2.85 8.67 0.93
CA THR A 175 -3.27 9.80 0.10
C THR A 175 -3.23 11.14 0.86
N ALA A 176 -2.90 11.12 2.16
CA ALA A 176 -2.81 12.31 3.02
C ALA A 176 -1.94 13.40 2.38
N ASP A 177 -2.39 14.65 2.45
CA ASP A 177 -1.60 15.79 1.99
C ASP A 177 -1.82 17.00 2.89
N GLY A 178 -0.74 17.74 3.14
CA GLY A 178 -0.70 18.88 4.04
C GLY A 178 0.74 19.25 4.39
N ASP A 179 0.92 20.41 5.02
CA ASP A 179 2.25 20.95 5.31
C ASP A 179 3.09 19.99 6.17
N ALA A 180 2.48 19.33 7.15
CA ALA A 180 3.17 18.36 8.02
C ALA A 180 3.65 17.13 7.23
N VAL A 181 2.79 16.56 6.39
CA VAL A 181 3.13 15.41 5.52
C VAL A 181 4.24 15.79 4.54
N ARG A 182 4.09 16.93 3.86
CA ARG A 182 5.10 17.43 2.91
C ARG A 182 6.41 17.78 3.59
N GLN A 183 6.39 18.25 4.83
CA GLN A 183 7.62 18.52 5.58
C GLN A 183 8.31 17.21 6.00
N ALA A 184 7.58 16.23 6.51
CA ALA A 184 8.13 14.93 6.87
C ALA A 184 8.80 14.23 5.67
N LEU A 185 8.16 14.25 4.50
CA LEU A 185 8.73 13.72 3.26
C LEU A 185 9.96 14.52 2.79
N TRP A 186 9.92 15.85 2.92
CA TRP A 186 11.07 16.71 2.60
C TRP A 186 12.29 16.40 3.45
N ASP A 187 12.11 16.19 4.76
CA ASP A 187 13.21 15.88 5.67
C ASP A 187 13.92 14.57 5.28
N ARG A 188 13.17 13.61 4.73
CA ARG A 188 13.71 12.33 4.24
C ARG A 188 14.54 12.45 2.97
N THR A 189 14.39 13.53 2.19
CA THR A 189 15.22 13.77 0.99
C THR A 189 16.70 13.97 1.32
N GLN A 190 17.03 14.22 2.59
CA GLN A 190 18.39 14.39 3.11
C GLN A 190 18.86 13.19 3.94
N ASP A 191 18.16 12.06 3.90
CA ASP A 191 18.53 10.86 4.64
C ASP A 191 19.90 10.31 4.22
N THR A 192 20.59 9.65 5.15
CA THR A 192 21.86 8.97 4.87
C THR A 192 21.66 7.80 3.90
N HIS A 193 20.49 7.18 3.89
CA HIS A 193 20.16 6.03 3.05
C HIS A 193 19.58 6.48 1.70
N PRO A 194 20.17 6.08 0.56
CA PRO A 194 19.71 6.50 -0.77
C PRO A 194 18.26 6.14 -1.07
N GLU A 195 17.79 4.98 -0.62
CA GLU A 195 16.42 4.51 -0.84
C GLU A 195 15.41 5.43 -0.14
N VAL A 196 15.67 5.81 1.12
CA VAL A 196 14.85 6.75 1.89
C VAL A 196 14.81 8.13 1.23
N ARG A 197 15.94 8.61 0.68
CA ARG A 197 15.98 9.87 -0.07
C ARG A 197 15.10 9.83 -1.32
N ALA A 198 15.20 8.76 -2.10
CA ALA A 198 14.40 8.57 -3.30
C ALA A 198 12.91 8.44 -2.96
N GLU A 199 12.58 7.79 -1.85
CA GLU A 199 11.21 7.64 -1.36
C GLU A 199 10.60 8.97 -0.94
N GLY A 200 11.33 9.81 -0.19
CA GLY A 200 10.90 11.16 0.17
C GLY A 200 10.66 12.04 -1.07
N ALA A 201 11.58 12.00 -2.05
CA ALA A 201 11.41 12.71 -3.32
C ALA A 201 10.20 12.20 -4.12
N ARG A 202 9.97 10.88 -4.15
CA ARG A 202 8.81 10.25 -4.79
C ARG A 202 7.50 10.67 -4.13
N GLY A 203 7.42 10.64 -2.80
CA GLY A 203 6.22 11.03 -2.07
C GLY A 203 5.84 12.50 -2.28
N LEU A 204 6.85 13.39 -2.36
CA LEU A 204 6.65 14.80 -2.70
C LEU A 204 6.21 15.00 -4.15
N ALA A 205 6.86 14.31 -5.09
CA ALA A 205 6.49 14.35 -6.51
C ALA A 205 5.04 13.88 -6.72
N ARG A 206 4.63 12.78 -6.06
CA ARG A 206 3.27 12.25 -6.09
C ARG A 206 2.21 13.27 -5.66
N ARG A 207 2.56 14.17 -4.73
CA ARG A 207 1.72 15.29 -4.27
C ARG A 207 1.88 16.57 -5.09
N ARG A 208 2.60 16.49 -6.22
CA ARG A 208 2.93 17.62 -7.11
C ARG A 208 3.61 18.77 -6.36
N ASP A 209 4.40 18.46 -5.33
CA ASP A 209 5.18 19.47 -4.62
C ASP A 209 6.31 19.98 -5.53
N PRO A 210 6.33 21.28 -5.89
CA PRO A 210 7.31 21.83 -6.82
C PRO A 210 8.76 21.73 -6.30
N ARG A 211 8.95 21.57 -4.98
CA ARG A 211 10.27 21.38 -4.38
C ARG A 211 10.91 20.04 -4.79
N ALA A 212 10.12 19.05 -5.22
CA ALA A 212 10.64 17.76 -5.68
C ALA A 212 11.36 17.85 -7.03
N LEU A 213 11.04 18.83 -7.88
CA LEU A 213 11.62 18.93 -9.23
C LEU A 213 13.16 18.99 -9.24
N PRO A 214 13.82 19.91 -8.50
CA PRO A 214 15.29 19.89 -8.44
C PRO A 214 15.85 18.59 -7.86
N LEU A 215 15.18 17.97 -6.88
CA LEU A 215 15.63 16.71 -6.28
C LEU A 215 15.59 15.55 -7.29
N VAL A 216 14.49 15.41 -8.02
CA VAL A 216 14.34 14.38 -9.06
C VAL A 216 15.31 14.60 -10.20
N ARG A 217 15.56 15.87 -10.59
CA ARG A 217 16.58 16.21 -11.58
C ARG A 217 17.98 15.73 -11.16
N ASP A 218 18.36 16.02 -9.92
CA ASP A 218 19.67 15.63 -9.37
C ASP A 218 19.80 14.11 -9.22
N LEU A 219 18.71 13.41 -8.85
CA LEU A 219 18.68 11.95 -8.78
C LEU A 219 18.79 11.29 -10.16
N LEU A 220 18.13 11.83 -11.19
CA LEU A 220 18.22 11.32 -12.57
C LEU A 220 19.60 11.55 -13.20
N ALA A 221 20.38 12.52 -12.69
CA ALA A 221 21.71 12.84 -13.20
C ALA A 221 22.83 11.97 -12.60
N GLN A 222 22.50 11.05 -11.69
CA GLN A 222 23.47 10.11 -11.08
C GLN A 222 23.73 8.91 -11.98
N ASP A 223 24.89 8.27 -11.81
CA ASP A 223 25.27 7.09 -12.58
C ASP A 223 24.33 5.89 -12.30
N GLU A 224 23.86 5.77 -11.07
CA GLU A 224 22.91 4.75 -10.64
C GLU A 224 21.60 5.43 -10.22
N VAL A 225 20.54 5.18 -10.99
CA VAL A 225 19.22 5.76 -10.76
C VAL A 225 18.29 4.72 -10.16
N HIS A 226 17.75 5.01 -8.99
CA HIS A 226 16.77 4.16 -8.34
C HIS A 226 15.43 4.19 -9.10
N ARG A 227 14.72 3.05 -9.16
CA ARG A 227 13.43 2.94 -9.89
C ARG A 227 12.38 3.97 -9.46
N PHE A 228 12.40 4.38 -8.18
CA PHE A 228 11.48 5.38 -7.61
C PHE A 228 11.67 6.77 -8.20
N THR A 229 12.88 7.08 -8.71
CA THR A 229 13.17 8.36 -9.35
C THR A 229 12.43 8.51 -10.68
N PHE A 230 12.27 7.43 -11.46
CA PHE A 230 11.46 7.47 -12.69
C PHE A 230 9.98 7.69 -12.37
N GLN A 231 9.45 7.01 -11.35
CA GLN A 231 8.08 7.26 -10.88
C GLN A 231 7.91 8.71 -10.42
N ALA A 232 8.86 9.25 -9.65
CA ALA A 232 8.83 10.65 -9.24
C ALA A 232 8.83 11.60 -10.45
N ALA A 233 9.59 11.31 -11.50
CA ALA A 233 9.56 12.08 -12.74
C ALA A 233 8.19 12.03 -13.42
N ALA A 234 7.57 10.84 -13.49
CA ALA A 234 6.22 10.68 -14.03
C ALA A 234 5.18 11.52 -13.26
N TYR A 235 5.25 11.52 -11.93
CA TYR A 235 4.39 12.34 -11.08
C TYR A 235 4.69 13.83 -11.16
N LEU A 236 5.91 14.26 -11.47
CA LEU A 236 6.15 15.67 -11.74
C LEU A 236 5.59 16.09 -13.11
N ALA A 237 5.61 15.18 -14.08
CA ALA A 237 5.16 15.41 -15.45
C ALA A 237 5.78 16.67 -16.09
N ASP A 238 7.01 17.00 -15.67
CA ASP A 238 7.71 18.22 -16.06
C ASP A 238 8.57 17.96 -17.31
N PRO A 239 8.33 18.68 -18.43
CA PRO A 239 9.04 18.43 -19.69
C PRO A 239 10.54 18.66 -19.61
N SER A 240 11.04 19.40 -18.62
CA SER A 240 12.49 19.59 -18.42
C SER A 240 13.23 18.32 -18.01
N LEU A 241 12.49 17.26 -17.63
CA LEU A 241 13.06 15.96 -17.28
C LEU A 241 13.31 15.06 -18.49
N LEU A 242 12.68 15.34 -19.65
CA LEU A 242 12.82 14.51 -20.86
C LEU A 242 14.29 14.29 -21.29
N PRO A 243 15.18 15.31 -21.34
CA PRO A 243 16.57 15.09 -21.75
C PRO A 243 17.35 14.18 -20.79
N LEU A 244 16.95 14.09 -19.52
CA LEU A 244 17.56 13.19 -18.54
C LEU A 244 17.01 11.78 -18.67
N LEU A 245 15.77 11.62 -19.13
CA LEU A 245 15.13 10.31 -19.33
C LEU A 245 15.55 9.62 -20.64
N ASP A 246 15.95 10.39 -21.66
CA ASP A 246 16.28 9.89 -23.03
C ASP A 246 17.42 8.86 -23.07
N GLY A 247 18.29 8.85 -22.05
CA GLY A 247 19.40 7.90 -21.93
C GLY A 247 19.03 6.52 -21.37
N PHE A 248 17.80 6.35 -20.87
CA PHE A 248 17.35 5.12 -20.23
C PHE A 248 16.53 4.23 -21.17
N ASP A 249 16.54 2.91 -20.93
CA ASP A 249 15.82 1.95 -21.75
C ASP A 249 14.29 2.13 -21.62
N PRO A 250 13.58 2.52 -22.70
CA PRO A 250 12.13 2.67 -22.69
C PRO A 250 11.39 1.32 -22.59
N GLY A 251 12.09 0.19 -22.66
CA GLY A 251 11.52 -1.13 -22.36
C GLY A 251 11.26 -1.36 -20.87
N VAL A 252 11.81 -0.52 -19.98
CA VAL A 252 11.52 -0.55 -18.54
C VAL A 252 10.26 0.25 -18.26
N ASP A 253 9.25 -0.39 -17.66
CA ASP A 253 7.92 0.21 -17.45
C ASP A 253 7.96 1.59 -16.77
N ALA A 254 8.76 1.74 -15.72
CA ALA A 254 8.88 3.01 -14.99
C ALA A 254 9.49 4.13 -15.86
N VAL A 255 10.42 3.80 -16.75
CA VAL A 255 11.04 4.76 -17.69
C VAL A 255 10.03 5.15 -18.77
N ALA A 256 9.32 4.17 -19.34
CA ALA A 256 8.28 4.41 -20.33
C ALA A 256 7.16 5.31 -19.78
N GLU A 257 6.76 5.10 -18.52
CA GLU A 257 5.79 5.92 -17.83
C GLU A 257 6.28 7.36 -17.62
N ALA A 258 7.52 7.52 -17.14
CA ALA A 258 8.14 8.83 -16.98
C ALA A 258 8.21 9.62 -18.29
N LEU A 259 8.67 8.98 -19.37
CA LEU A 259 8.73 9.58 -20.71
C LEU A 259 7.35 10.04 -21.19
N ARG A 260 6.33 9.19 -21.01
CA ARG A 260 4.94 9.49 -21.43
C ARG A 260 4.36 10.67 -20.67
N GLU A 261 4.51 10.71 -19.35
CA GLU A 261 3.96 11.79 -18.53
C GLU A 261 4.75 13.09 -18.68
N CYS A 262 6.06 13.04 -18.93
CA CYS A 262 6.87 14.24 -19.15
C CYS A 262 6.69 14.83 -20.56
N ASP A 263 6.17 14.08 -21.54
CA ASP A 263 5.93 14.55 -22.91
C ASP A 263 4.58 15.30 -23.04
N PRO A 264 4.59 16.63 -23.29
CA PRO A 264 3.35 17.41 -23.46
C PRO A 264 2.48 16.94 -24.63
N LEU A 265 3.09 16.42 -25.71
CA LEU A 265 2.35 15.98 -26.89
C LEU A 265 1.59 14.69 -26.60
N LEU A 266 2.22 13.73 -25.93
CA LEU A 266 1.55 12.50 -25.52
C LEU A 266 0.44 12.77 -24.51
N ARG A 267 0.66 13.68 -23.55
CA ARG A 267 -0.41 14.11 -22.64
C ARG A 267 -1.56 14.79 -23.37
N ALA A 268 -1.29 15.70 -24.30
CA ALA A 268 -2.34 16.35 -25.09
C ALA A 268 -3.17 15.34 -25.92
N GLN A 269 -2.52 14.33 -26.51
CA GLN A 269 -3.21 13.25 -27.25
C GLN A 269 -4.09 12.39 -26.32
N ARG A 270 -3.61 12.08 -25.11
CA ARG A 270 -4.40 11.38 -24.10
C ARG A 270 -5.62 12.20 -23.71
N ASP A 271 -5.44 13.48 -23.40
CA ASP A 271 -6.51 14.38 -22.96
C ASP A 271 -7.56 14.56 -24.08
N GLU A 272 -7.13 14.66 -25.34
CA GLU A 272 -8.03 14.66 -26.51
C GLU A 272 -8.82 13.35 -26.62
N SER A 273 -8.16 12.20 -26.46
CA SER A 273 -8.81 10.89 -26.52
C SER A 273 -9.84 10.72 -25.40
N ALA A 274 -9.51 11.16 -24.18
CA ALA A 274 -10.41 11.15 -23.03
C ALA A 274 -11.64 12.05 -23.28
N TRP A 275 -11.43 13.23 -23.86
CA TRP A 275 -12.51 14.14 -24.25
C TRP A 275 -13.44 13.54 -25.31
N LEU A 276 -12.87 12.94 -26.36
CA LEU A 276 -13.65 12.28 -27.41
C LEU A 276 -14.47 11.11 -26.86
N LEU A 277 -13.88 10.34 -25.94
CA LEU A 277 -14.55 9.24 -25.24
C LEU A 277 -15.75 9.76 -24.42
N LEU A 278 -15.54 10.76 -23.56
CA LEU A 278 -16.63 11.37 -22.78
C LEU A 278 -17.76 11.87 -23.69
N HIS A 279 -17.43 12.58 -24.77
CA HIS A 279 -18.43 13.07 -25.72
C HIS A 279 -19.16 11.91 -26.42
N ALA A 280 -18.46 10.85 -26.79
CA ALA A 280 -19.08 9.69 -27.44
C ALA A 280 -20.09 9.00 -26.50
N VAL A 281 -19.76 8.85 -25.21
CA VAL A 281 -20.70 8.32 -24.20
C VAL A 281 -21.93 9.22 -24.09
N HIS A 282 -21.74 10.52 -23.82
CA HIS A 282 -22.85 11.47 -23.64
C HIS A 282 -23.76 11.56 -24.86
N ARG A 283 -23.19 11.54 -26.08
CA ARG A 283 -23.97 11.58 -27.33
C ARG A 283 -24.85 10.34 -27.52
N ARG A 284 -24.39 9.17 -27.09
CA ARG A 284 -25.10 7.89 -27.24
C ARG A 284 -26.10 7.64 -26.12
N ARG A 285 -25.74 8.06 -24.91
CA ARG A 285 -26.50 7.88 -23.67
C ARG A 285 -26.51 9.20 -22.89
N PRO A 286 -27.32 10.18 -23.32
CA PRO A 286 -27.42 11.47 -22.64
C PRO A 286 -28.09 11.37 -21.27
N ASP A 287 -28.68 10.21 -20.98
CA ASP A 287 -29.25 9.82 -19.69
C ASP A 287 -28.20 9.37 -18.66
N LEU A 288 -26.96 9.07 -19.07
CA LEU A 288 -25.88 8.74 -18.14
C LEU A 288 -25.16 9.99 -17.68
N GLU A 289 -24.81 10.03 -16.39
CA GLU A 289 -23.85 10.98 -15.86
C GLU A 289 -22.43 10.50 -16.19
N VAL A 290 -21.61 11.39 -16.73
CA VAL A 290 -20.25 11.06 -17.19
C VAL A 290 -19.27 12.12 -16.72
N ALA A 291 -18.20 11.69 -16.06
CA ALA A 291 -17.13 12.57 -15.60
C ALA A 291 -15.75 12.02 -16.00
N VAL A 292 -14.86 12.92 -16.42
CA VAL A 292 -13.42 12.61 -16.56
C VAL A 292 -12.66 13.46 -15.56
N PHE A 293 -11.80 12.83 -14.76
CA PHE A 293 -11.02 13.49 -13.73
C PHE A 293 -9.66 12.79 -13.55
N GLY A 294 -8.78 13.39 -12.77
CA GLY A 294 -7.53 12.78 -12.35
C GLY A 294 -7.39 12.91 -10.84
N GLU A 295 -6.92 11.84 -10.18
CA GLU A 295 -6.67 11.87 -8.75
C GLU A 295 -5.34 12.55 -8.44
N ARG A 296 -5.26 13.27 -7.33
CA ARG A 296 -4.06 14.04 -6.96
C ARG A 296 -2.81 13.16 -6.90
N CYS A 297 -2.98 11.96 -6.34
CA CYS A 297 -1.92 11.03 -6.02
C CYS A 297 -1.77 9.89 -7.06
N ASP A 298 -2.51 9.93 -8.16
CA ASP A 298 -2.40 8.94 -9.25
C ASP A 298 -1.91 9.58 -10.55
N LEU A 299 -1.63 8.71 -11.53
CA LEU A 299 -1.24 9.10 -12.88
C LEU A 299 -2.40 8.88 -13.84
N GLY A 300 -2.47 9.74 -14.86
CA GLY A 300 -3.48 9.63 -15.91
C GLY A 300 -4.86 10.16 -15.51
N LEU A 301 -5.87 9.66 -16.21
CA LEU A 301 -7.26 10.09 -16.10
C LEU A 301 -8.16 8.89 -15.85
N TYR A 302 -9.24 9.15 -15.13
CA TYR A 302 -10.32 8.23 -14.84
C TYR A 302 -11.61 8.73 -15.49
N LEU A 303 -12.45 7.79 -15.87
CA LEU A 303 -13.79 8.01 -16.39
C LEU A 303 -14.78 7.32 -15.45
N ASP A 304 -15.68 8.12 -14.88
CA ASP A 304 -16.86 7.62 -14.18
C ASP A 304 -18.08 7.75 -15.08
N VAL A 305 -18.86 6.67 -15.13
CA VAL A 305 -20.14 6.62 -15.83
C VAL A 305 -21.18 6.04 -14.88
N THR A 306 -22.21 6.80 -14.57
CA THR A 306 -23.25 6.42 -13.60
C THR A 306 -24.63 6.50 -14.25
N ASP A 307 -25.50 5.55 -13.92
CA ASP A 307 -26.91 5.59 -14.32
C ASP A 307 -27.82 6.10 -13.20
N ASP A 308 -29.09 6.36 -13.53
CA ASP A 308 -30.11 6.82 -12.57
C ASP A 308 -30.42 5.80 -11.45
N ALA A 309 -29.92 4.57 -11.54
CA ALA A 309 -30.09 3.49 -10.56
C ALA A 309 -28.85 3.28 -9.67
N ASP A 310 -27.90 4.24 -9.67
CA ASP A 310 -26.63 4.22 -8.96
C ASP A 310 -25.67 3.09 -9.39
N LEU A 311 -25.89 2.46 -10.55
CA LEU A 311 -24.88 1.58 -11.15
C LEU A 311 -23.77 2.46 -11.73
N SER A 312 -22.54 2.27 -11.24
CA SER A 312 -21.37 3.06 -11.65
C SER A 312 -20.27 2.19 -12.24
N GLY A 313 -19.69 2.67 -13.34
CA GLY A 313 -18.47 2.15 -13.92
C GLY A 313 -17.34 3.14 -13.69
N HIS A 314 -16.29 2.68 -12.98
CA HIS A 314 -15.06 3.45 -12.76
C HIS A 314 -13.93 2.85 -13.61
N CYS A 315 -13.39 3.63 -14.54
CA CYS A 315 -12.43 3.15 -15.53
C CYS A 315 -11.19 4.03 -15.61
N TRP A 316 -10.00 3.42 -15.54
CA TRP A 316 -8.77 4.09 -15.98
C TRP A 316 -8.79 4.26 -17.51
N VAL A 317 -8.72 5.51 -17.98
CA VAL A 317 -8.96 5.88 -19.39
C VAL A 317 -7.98 5.19 -20.34
N ASP A 318 -6.69 5.18 -20.03
CA ASP A 318 -5.68 4.56 -20.89
C ASP A 318 -5.88 3.04 -21.01
N GLY A 319 -6.33 2.40 -19.93
CA GLY A 319 -6.66 0.98 -19.92
C GLY A 319 -7.87 0.66 -20.80
N LEU A 320 -8.91 1.49 -20.71
CA LEU A 320 -10.13 1.37 -21.52
C LEU A 320 -9.84 1.62 -23.00
N LEU A 321 -9.08 2.67 -23.32
CA LEU A 321 -8.64 2.97 -24.69
C LEU A 321 -7.80 1.81 -25.26
N ARG A 322 -6.87 1.25 -24.48
CA ARG A 322 -6.06 0.10 -24.90
C ARG A 322 -6.92 -1.12 -25.24
N ARG A 323 -7.93 -1.44 -24.41
CA ARG A 323 -8.93 -2.51 -24.69
C ARG A 323 -9.70 -2.24 -25.98
N ALA A 324 -9.94 -0.96 -26.30
CA ALA A 324 -10.64 -0.51 -27.49
C ALA A 324 -9.75 -0.35 -28.74
N GLY A 325 -8.46 -0.65 -28.66
CA GLY A 325 -7.53 -0.42 -29.78
C GLY A 325 -7.23 1.06 -30.04
N ASN A 326 -7.25 1.88 -28.97
CA ASN A 326 -7.07 3.34 -28.98
C ASN A 326 -8.14 4.10 -29.79
N ASP A 327 -9.34 3.54 -29.92
CA ASP A 327 -10.49 4.20 -30.54
C ASP A 327 -11.48 4.67 -29.44
N PRO A 328 -11.63 5.99 -29.22
CA PRO A 328 -12.57 6.54 -28.23
C PRO A 328 -14.03 6.14 -28.48
N GLU A 329 -14.44 5.96 -29.74
CA GLU A 329 -15.81 5.57 -30.08
C GLU A 329 -16.07 4.11 -29.66
N ARG A 330 -15.10 3.22 -29.86
CA ARG A 330 -15.20 1.83 -29.40
C ARG A 330 -15.08 1.72 -27.88
N ALA A 331 -14.23 2.55 -27.25
CA ALA A 331 -14.13 2.63 -25.80
C ALA A 331 -15.46 3.05 -25.15
N ALA A 332 -16.18 3.99 -25.77
CA ALA A 332 -17.51 4.38 -25.33
C ALA A 332 -18.52 3.22 -25.37
N ASP A 333 -18.45 2.35 -26.39
CA ASP A 333 -19.34 1.17 -26.45
C ASP A 333 -19.03 0.18 -25.32
N LEU A 334 -17.74 -0.02 -25.01
CA LEU A 334 -17.31 -0.92 -23.93
C LEU A 334 -17.80 -0.44 -22.57
N VAL A 335 -17.58 0.83 -22.23
CA VAL A 335 -17.97 1.35 -20.90
C VAL A 335 -19.50 1.40 -20.74
N ILE A 336 -20.25 1.77 -21.78
CA ILE A 336 -21.72 1.74 -21.75
C ILE A 336 -22.22 0.30 -21.51
N ALA A 337 -21.63 -0.68 -22.18
CA ALA A 337 -21.99 -2.08 -22.00
C ALA A 337 -21.69 -2.57 -20.58
N ASP A 338 -20.52 -2.19 -20.03
CA ASP A 338 -20.08 -2.57 -18.69
C ASP A 338 -21.04 -2.03 -17.60
N VAL A 339 -21.56 -0.79 -17.75
CA VAL A 339 -22.51 -0.18 -16.79
C VAL A 339 -23.93 -0.71 -16.94
N THR A 340 -24.38 -1.03 -18.16
CA THR A 340 -25.77 -1.48 -18.42
C THR A 340 -26.01 -2.97 -18.24
N SER A 341 -24.95 -3.76 -18.12
CA SER A 341 -25.03 -5.22 -17.95
C SER A 341 -24.85 -5.67 -16.49
N ALA A 342 -24.60 -4.72 -15.58
CA ALA A 342 -24.46 -4.92 -14.13
C ALA A 342 -25.83 -4.89 -13.42
#